data_AF-A0A9J6GUE4-F1
#
_entry.id   AF-A0A9J6GUE4-F1
#
_cell.length_a   1.000
_cell.length_b   1.000
_cell.length_c   1.000
_cell.angle_alpha   90.00
_cell.angle_beta   90.00
_cell.angle_gamma   90.00
#
_symmetry.space_group_name_H-M   'P 1'
#
loop_
_entity.id
_entity.type
_entity.pdbx_description
1 polymer ?
#
loop_
_entity_poly.entity_id
_entity_poly.type
_entity_poly.pdbx_seq_one_letter_code
_entity_poly.pdbx_strand_id
1 'polypeptide(L)'
;MTESSIYPLKFLCCLENVHVISRALEVLPHQKVYVESCRNENTRPPSTIYSVVEAAIHDPLLPAKLTFMLSVAEELQPFLAQFQTDSPMFPFLGTALENLLRSLISKIVKKEVMMAADSPLKLIKVHMGQSSNILGAPKMDLGFATRNAL
;
A
#
# COMPACT_ATOMS: atom_id res chain seq x y z
N MET A 1 -0.75 30.28 3.93
CA MET A 1 -1.62 29.26 4.57
C MET A 1 -2.25 28.44 3.46
N THR A 2 -2.24 27.11 3.55
CA THR A 2 -2.91 26.26 2.58
C THR A 2 -4.43 26.42 2.75
N GLU A 3 -5.14 26.92 1.74
CA GLU A 3 -6.61 27.11 1.75
C GLU A 3 -7.39 25.77 1.70
N SER A 4 -6.76 24.67 2.09
CA SER A 4 -7.34 23.33 1.97
C SER A 4 -8.35 23.07 3.09
N SER A 5 -9.54 22.61 2.70
CA SER A 5 -10.57 22.09 3.59
C SER A 5 -10.43 20.57 3.83
N ILE A 6 -9.39 19.94 3.27
CA ILE A 6 -9.20 18.49 3.25
C ILE A 6 -8.06 18.12 4.21
N TYR A 7 -8.38 17.26 5.19
CA TYR A 7 -7.45 16.84 6.25
C TYR A 7 -7.23 15.33 6.26
N PRO A 8 -6.06 14.85 6.77
CA PRO A 8 -5.80 13.43 6.97
C PRO A 8 -6.88 12.78 7.84
N LEU A 9 -7.24 11.54 7.51
CA LEU A 9 -8.13 10.73 8.34
C LEU A 9 -7.34 10.03 9.45
N LYS A 10 -8.05 9.65 10.51
CA LYS A 10 -7.50 8.79 11.56
C LYS A 10 -7.13 7.44 10.95
N PHE A 11 -5.87 7.05 11.11
CA PHE A 11 -5.42 5.72 10.73
C PHE A 11 -6.11 4.67 11.61
N LEU A 12 -6.72 3.68 10.97
CA LEU A 12 -7.31 2.52 11.65
C LEU A 12 -6.30 1.37 11.59
N CYS A 13 -6.18 0.62 12.69
CA CYS A 13 -5.40 -0.60 12.65
C CYS A 13 -6.12 -1.60 11.72
N CYS A 14 -5.36 -2.23 10.82
CA CYS A 14 -5.79 -3.28 9.87
C CYS A 14 -6.21 -2.82 8.46
N LEU A 15 -6.38 -3.82 7.59
CA LEU A 15 -6.35 -3.80 6.11
C LEU A 15 -7.39 -2.90 5.41
N GLU A 16 -8.25 -2.20 6.16
CA GLU A 16 -9.37 -1.37 5.69
C GLU A 16 -8.99 0.10 5.47
N ASN A 17 -7.76 0.34 5.01
CA ASN A 17 -7.21 1.70 4.92
C ASN A 17 -7.37 2.34 3.54
N VAL A 18 -8.24 1.82 2.65
CA VAL A 18 -8.45 2.38 1.30
C VAL A 18 -8.74 3.88 1.36
N HIS A 19 -9.74 4.29 2.15
CA HIS A 19 -10.10 5.70 2.29
C HIS A 19 -9.01 6.54 2.98
N VAL A 20 -8.25 5.95 3.91
CA VAL A 20 -7.17 6.64 4.63
C VAL A 20 -6.00 6.92 3.68
N ILE A 21 -5.59 5.92 2.88
CA ILE A 21 -4.48 6.03 1.93
C ILE A 21 -4.89 6.96 0.77
N SER A 22 -6.12 6.83 0.27
CA SER A 22 -6.68 7.73 -0.73
C SER A 22 -6.65 9.19 -0.24
N ARG A 23 -7.12 9.45 1.00
CA ARG A 23 -7.02 10.78 1.59
C ARG A 23 -5.58 11.25 1.77
N ALA A 24 -4.67 10.36 2.16
CA ALA A 24 -3.26 10.70 2.29
C ALA A 24 -2.67 11.19 0.96
N LEU A 25 -3.03 10.56 -0.15
CA LEU A 25 -2.65 11.00 -1.50
C LEU A 25 -3.25 12.37 -1.86
N GLU A 26 -4.51 12.64 -1.51
CA GLU A 26 -5.15 13.95 -1.72
C GLU A 26 -4.50 15.09 -0.92
N VAL A 27 -4.07 14.80 0.31
CA VAL A 27 -3.48 15.78 1.21
C VAL A 27 -1.99 16.01 0.92
N LEU A 28 -1.32 15.05 0.28
CA LEU A 28 0.12 15.07 0.04
C LEU A 28 0.64 16.34 -0.66
N PRO A 29 0.00 16.89 -1.71
CA PRO A 29 0.44 18.14 -2.34
C PRO A 29 0.36 19.34 -1.39
N HIS A 30 -0.69 19.39 -0.56
CA HIS A 30 -0.87 20.46 0.42
C HIS A 30 0.19 20.39 1.52
N GLN A 31 0.56 19.18 1.95
CA GLN A 31 1.65 18.97 2.90
C GLN A 31 3.00 19.38 2.33
N LYS A 32 3.27 19.10 1.05
CA LYS A 32 4.48 19.57 0.34
C LYS A 32 4.60 21.10 0.42
N VAL A 33 3.55 21.81 0.01
CA VAL A 33 3.52 23.29 0.06
C VAL A 33 3.75 23.81 1.47
N TYR A 34 3.12 23.20 2.48
CA TYR A 34 3.28 23.60 3.87
C TYR A 34 4.73 23.40 4.37
N VAL A 35 5.31 22.22 4.17
CA VAL A 35 6.68 21.90 4.60
C VAL A 35 7.70 22.80 3.89
N GLU A 36 7.52 23.05 2.59
CA GLU A 36 8.37 23.95 1.82
C GLU A 36 8.27 25.40 2.31
N SER A 37 7.06 25.89 2.63
CA SER A 37 6.88 27.24 3.19
C SER A 37 7.58 27.38 4.53
N CYS A 38 7.41 26.41 5.44
CA CYS A 38 8.08 26.40 6.75
C CYS A 38 9.61 26.34 6.63
N ARG A 39 10.13 25.65 5.60
CA ARG A 39 11.57 25.58 5.34
C ARG A 39 12.12 26.89 4.80
N ASN A 40 11.39 27.57 3.91
CA ASN A 40 11.82 28.82 3.30
C ASN A 40 11.80 29.99 4.28
N GLU A 41 10.78 30.06 5.14
CA GLU A 41 10.62 31.12 6.15
C GLU A 41 11.42 30.83 7.44
N ASN A 42 12.09 29.67 7.52
CA ASN A 42 12.77 29.18 8.71
C ASN A 42 11.84 29.09 9.95
N THR A 43 10.56 28.83 9.73
CA THR A 43 9.49 28.74 10.74
C THR A 43 9.17 27.28 11.10
N ARG A 44 10.18 26.42 11.14
CA ARG A 44 10.00 24.98 11.39
C ARG A 44 9.43 24.75 12.80
N PRO A 45 8.28 24.06 12.93
CA PRO A 45 7.74 23.68 14.23
C PRO A 45 8.69 22.75 14.98
N PRO A 46 8.98 22.99 16.28
CA PRO A 46 9.84 22.12 17.08
C PRO A 46 9.07 20.88 17.56
N SER A 47 8.57 20.07 16.63
CA SER A 47 7.82 18.85 16.94
C SER A 47 8.40 17.64 16.22
N THR A 48 8.45 16.50 16.91
CA THR A 48 8.87 15.22 16.33
C THR A 48 7.98 14.83 15.14
N ILE A 49 6.69 15.12 15.22
CA ILE A 49 5.71 14.85 14.15
C ILE A 49 6.09 15.62 12.88
N TYR A 50 6.40 16.92 12.99
CA TYR A 50 6.84 17.72 11.85
C TYR A 50 8.09 17.12 11.19
N SER A 51 9.10 16.72 11.98
CA SER A 51 10.33 16.12 11.42
C SER A 51 10.07 14.81 10.66
N VAL A 52 9.12 13.99 11.14
CA VAL A 52 8.72 12.75 10.44
C VAL A 52 8.01 13.07 9.13
N VAL A 53 7.11 14.05 9.12
CA VAL A 53 6.41 14.49 7.92
C VAL A 53 7.39 15.10 6.92
N GLU A 54 8.30 15.99 7.37
CA GLU A 54 9.34 16.59 6.52
C GLU A 54 10.20 15.50 5.86
N ALA A 55 10.65 14.50 6.62
CA ALA A 55 11.42 13.37 6.09
C ALA A 55 10.61 12.55 5.07
N ALA A 56 9.34 12.28 5.35
CA ALA A 56 8.48 11.51 4.45
C ALA A 56 8.18 12.27 3.14
N ILE A 57 7.90 13.57 3.23
CA ILE A 57 7.62 14.43 2.06
C ILE A 57 8.82 14.49 1.11
N HIS A 58 10.04 14.40 1.65
CA HIS A 58 11.27 14.39 0.87
C HIS A 58 11.66 13.00 0.34
N ASP A 59 10.95 11.93 0.69
CA ASP A 59 11.12 10.63 0.05
C ASP A 59 10.48 10.65 -1.36
N PRO A 60 11.29 10.56 -2.44
CA PRO A 60 10.77 10.61 -3.81
C PRO A 60 9.82 9.45 -4.11
N LEU A 61 9.94 8.32 -3.39
CA LEU A 61 9.12 7.13 -3.60
C LEU A 61 7.85 7.13 -2.74
N LEU A 62 7.62 8.14 -1.88
CA LEU A 62 6.42 8.18 -1.04
C LEU A 62 5.11 8.09 -1.85
N PRO A 63 4.91 8.86 -2.94
CA PRO A 63 3.70 8.73 -3.75
C PRO A 63 3.51 7.31 -4.29
N ALA A 64 4.55 6.71 -4.85
CA ALA A 64 4.53 5.34 -5.36
C ALA A 64 4.24 4.30 -4.26
N LYS A 65 4.82 4.46 -3.07
CA LYS A 65 4.54 3.59 -1.91
C LYS A 65 3.07 3.68 -1.52
N LEU A 66 2.51 4.88 -1.44
CA LEU A 66 1.11 5.09 -1.09
C LEU A 66 0.15 4.51 -2.14
N THR A 67 0.41 4.73 -3.44
CA THR A 67 -0.42 4.15 -4.50
C THR A 67 -0.31 2.62 -4.57
N PHE A 68 0.85 2.05 -4.28
CA PHE A 68 1.01 0.60 -4.20
C PHE A 68 0.23 0.02 -3.01
N MET A 69 0.35 0.65 -1.84
CA MET A 69 -0.43 0.28 -0.66
C MET A 69 -1.94 0.40 -0.91
N LEU A 70 -2.37 1.45 -1.63
CA LEU A 70 -3.76 1.62 -2.03
C LEU A 70 -4.24 0.44 -2.90
N SER A 71 -3.48 0.07 -3.93
CA SER A 71 -3.81 -1.08 -4.78
C SER A 71 -3.94 -2.39 -4.00
N VAL A 72 -3.05 -2.62 -3.03
CA VAL A 72 -3.13 -3.79 -2.14
C VAL A 72 -4.38 -3.73 -1.28
N ALA A 73 -4.69 -2.57 -0.68
CA ALA A 73 -5.87 -2.38 0.16
C ALA A 73 -7.18 -2.54 -0.63
N GLU A 74 -7.24 -2.05 -1.87
CA GLU A 74 -8.39 -2.22 -2.77
C GLU A 74 -8.62 -3.69 -3.13
N GLU A 75 -7.56 -4.48 -3.28
CA GLU A 75 -7.65 -5.92 -3.55
C GLU A 75 -8.12 -6.72 -2.33
N LEU A 76 -7.78 -6.24 -1.13
CA LEU A 76 -8.24 -6.80 0.14
C LEU A 76 -9.70 -6.48 0.44
N GLN A 77 -10.21 -5.34 -0.03
CA GLN A 77 -11.52 -4.83 0.36
C GLN A 77 -12.69 -5.79 0.04
N PRO A 78 -12.79 -6.44 -1.14
CA PRO A 78 -13.83 -7.43 -1.41
C PRO A 78 -13.76 -8.65 -0.49
N PHE A 79 -12.54 -9.11 -0.16
CA PHE A 79 -12.35 -10.21 0.78
C PHE A 79 -12.86 -9.82 2.17
N LEU A 80 -12.47 -8.65 2.67
CA LEU A 80 -12.94 -8.17 3.98
C LEU A 80 -14.46 -8.01 4.00
N ALA A 81 -15.02 -7.36 2.98
CA ALA A 81 -16.47 -7.19 2.85
C ALA A 81 -17.23 -8.52 2.80
N GLN A 82 -16.63 -9.57 2.23
CA GLN A 82 -17.23 -10.90 2.19
C GLN A 82 -17.22 -11.57 3.57
N PHE A 83 -16.10 -11.50 4.30
CA PHE A 83 -15.91 -12.26 5.54
C PHE A 83 -16.23 -11.50 6.83
N GLN A 84 -16.48 -10.18 6.75
CA GLN A 84 -16.94 -9.34 7.86
C GLN A 84 -18.45 -9.13 7.79
N THR A 85 -19.19 -10.23 7.62
CA THR A 85 -20.65 -10.23 7.60
C THR A 85 -21.18 -11.24 8.61
N ASP A 86 -22.45 -11.10 9.00
CA ASP A 86 -23.13 -12.06 9.87
C ASP A 86 -23.48 -13.39 9.16
N SER A 87 -23.18 -13.50 7.86
CA SER A 87 -23.43 -14.71 7.08
C SER A 87 -22.37 -15.78 7.38
N PRO A 88 -22.72 -17.08 7.31
CA PRO A 88 -21.79 -18.18 7.61
C PRO A 88 -20.80 -18.40 6.46
N MET A 89 -19.89 -17.46 6.25
CA MET A 89 -18.93 -17.46 5.13
C MET A 89 -17.71 -18.35 5.38
N PHE A 90 -17.50 -18.80 6.62
CA PHE A 90 -16.35 -19.61 7.02
C PHE A 90 -15.99 -20.78 6.09
N PRO A 91 -16.94 -21.55 5.52
CA PRO A 91 -16.60 -22.63 4.57
C PRO A 91 -15.82 -22.18 3.33
N PHE A 92 -15.95 -20.90 2.94
CA PHE A 92 -15.28 -20.33 1.76
C PHE A 92 -13.95 -19.64 2.10
N LEU A 93 -13.61 -19.50 3.39
CA LEU A 93 -12.48 -18.70 3.86
C LEU A 93 -11.14 -19.19 3.30
N GLY A 94 -10.90 -20.51 3.35
CA GLY A 94 -9.65 -21.10 2.89
C GLY A 94 -9.37 -20.80 1.43
N THR A 95 -10.35 -21.04 0.55
CA THR A 95 -10.23 -20.81 -0.89
C THR A 95 -10.10 -19.32 -1.22
N ALA A 96 -10.90 -18.47 -0.56
CA ALA A 96 -10.83 -17.02 -0.80
C ALA A 96 -9.48 -16.43 -0.36
N LEU A 97 -8.96 -16.87 0.78
CA LEU A 97 -7.65 -16.44 1.28
C LEU A 97 -6.52 -16.94 0.37
N GLU A 98 -6.58 -18.19 -0.10
CA GLU A 98 -5.62 -18.71 -1.06
C GLU A 98 -5.61 -17.88 -2.35
N ASN A 99 -6.77 -17.58 -2.92
CA ASN A 99 -6.89 -16.78 -4.14
C ASN A 99 -6.33 -15.38 -3.97
N LEU A 100 -6.65 -14.72 -2.86
CA LEU A 100 -6.12 -13.40 -2.50
C LEU A 100 -4.59 -13.43 -2.38
N LEU A 101 -4.03 -14.40 -1.65
CA LEU A 101 -2.58 -14.54 -1.51
C LEU A 101 -1.91 -14.81 -2.85
N ARG A 102 -2.48 -15.69 -3.69
CA ARG A 102 -1.93 -15.97 -5.02
C ARG A 102 -1.90 -14.72 -5.88
N SER A 103 -2.96 -13.93 -5.86
CA SER A 103 -3.06 -12.68 -6.62
C SER A 103 -2.00 -11.67 -6.15
N LEU A 104 -1.90 -11.40 -4.84
CA LEU A 104 -0.90 -10.49 -4.28
C LEU A 104 0.55 -10.95 -4.54
N ILE A 105 0.85 -12.23 -4.34
CA ILE A 105 2.20 -12.78 -4.51
C ILE A 105 2.60 -12.77 -6.00
N SER A 106 1.65 -13.02 -6.92
CA SER A 106 1.93 -13.06 -8.36
C SER A 106 2.45 -11.75 -8.93
N LYS A 107 2.19 -10.63 -8.25
CA LYS A 107 2.70 -9.30 -8.62
C LYS A 107 4.22 -9.18 -8.54
N ILE A 108 4.85 -10.01 -7.69
CA ILE A 108 6.28 -9.92 -7.37
C ILE A 108 7.06 -11.21 -7.62
N VAL A 109 6.40 -12.38 -7.60
CA VAL A 109 7.05 -13.69 -7.79
C VAL A 109 6.96 -14.12 -9.25
N LYS A 110 8.02 -14.76 -9.76
CA LYS A 110 8.04 -15.28 -11.12
C LYS A 110 6.99 -16.36 -11.35
N LYS A 111 6.43 -16.42 -12.55
CA LYS A 111 5.33 -17.32 -12.92
C LYS A 111 5.69 -18.80 -12.69
N GLU A 112 6.92 -19.20 -13.01
CA GLU A 112 7.41 -20.57 -12.81
C GLU A 112 7.41 -20.99 -11.33
N VAL A 113 7.73 -20.08 -10.42
CA VAL A 113 7.69 -20.33 -8.96
C VAL A 113 6.25 -20.41 -8.48
N MET A 114 5.37 -19.55 -8.99
CA MET A 114 3.94 -19.60 -8.70
C MET A 114 3.29 -20.90 -9.17
N MET A 115 3.68 -21.40 -10.34
CA MET A 115 3.20 -22.68 -10.88
C MET A 115 3.71 -23.88 -10.08
N ALA A 116 4.96 -23.83 -9.58
CA ALA A 116 5.50 -24.87 -8.70
C ALA A 116 4.84 -24.87 -7.30
N ALA A 117 4.31 -23.72 -6.86
CA ALA A 117 3.54 -23.56 -5.63
C ALA A 117 2.06 -23.96 -5.82
N ASP A 118 1.82 -25.20 -6.21
CA ASP A 118 0.49 -25.77 -6.54
C ASP A 118 -0.48 -25.95 -5.35
N SER A 119 -0.05 -25.66 -4.13
CA SER A 119 -0.85 -25.84 -2.91
C SER A 119 -0.60 -24.70 -1.91
N PRO A 120 -1.54 -24.41 -0.99
CA PRO A 120 -1.38 -23.39 0.03
C PRO A 120 -0.08 -23.52 0.84
N LEU A 121 0.26 -24.75 1.23
CA LEU A 121 1.46 -25.05 2.01
C LEU A 121 2.76 -24.78 1.22
N LYS A 122 2.76 -24.96 -0.10
CA LYS A 122 3.91 -24.59 -0.94
C LYS A 122 3.96 -23.08 -1.17
N LEU A 123 2.80 -22.43 -1.33
CA LEU A 123 2.68 -20.99 -1.53
C LEU A 123 3.28 -20.21 -0.35
N ILE A 124 2.97 -20.58 0.89
CA ILE A 124 3.53 -19.93 2.09
C ILE A 124 5.04 -20.20 2.29
N LYS A 125 5.59 -21.22 1.61
CA LYS A 125 7.01 -21.58 1.66
C LYS A 125 7.84 -20.92 0.55
N VAL A 126 7.23 -20.11 -0.31
CA VAL A 126 7.97 -19.36 -1.32
C VAL A 126 8.92 -18.37 -0.62
N HIS A 127 10.22 -18.53 -0.87
CA HIS A 127 11.23 -17.69 -0.25
C HIS A 127 11.32 -16.35 -0.98
N MET A 128 10.78 -15.30 -0.36
CA MET A 128 10.73 -13.95 -0.94
C MET A 128 12.10 -13.24 -0.96
N GLY A 129 13.03 -13.62 -0.07
CA GLY A 129 14.38 -13.07 -0.03
C GLY A 129 15.31 -13.63 -1.12
N GLN A 130 14.89 -14.69 -1.81
CA GLN A 130 15.69 -15.32 -2.85
C GLN A 130 15.41 -14.63 -4.20
N SER A 131 16.39 -13.83 -4.67
CA SER A 131 16.26 -13.03 -5.90
C SER A 131 15.93 -13.85 -7.15
N SER A 132 16.31 -15.14 -7.20
CA SER A 132 15.94 -16.02 -8.31
C SER A 132 14.43 -16.28 -8.41
N ASN A 133 13.68 -16.08 -7.32
CA ASN A 133 12.23 -16.30 -7.26
C ASN A 133 11.44 -15.03 -7.60
N ILE A 134 12.07 -13.86 -7.53
CA ILE A 134 11.42 -12.56 -7.64
C ILE A 134 11.55 -12.02 -9.07
N LEU A 135 10.51 -11.34 -9.55
CA LEU A 135 10.53 -10.61 -10.80
C LEU A 135 11.55 -9.47 -10.73
N GLY A 136 12.26 -9.21 -11.83
CA GLY A 136 13.06 -7.98 -11.90
C GLY A 136 12.17 -6.74 -11.79
N ALA A 137 12.66 -5.67 -11.17
CA ALA A 137 11.93 -4.41 -10.96
C ALA A 137 11.02 -3.95 -12.12
N PRO A 138 11.45 -3.93 -13.41
CA PRO A 138 10.57 -3.47 -14.50
C PRO A 138 9.38 -4.41 -14.76
N LYS A 139 9.54 -5.70 -14.46
CA LYS A 139 8.54 -6.76 -14.70
C LYS A 139 7.57 -6.96 -13.54
N MET A 140 7.81 -6.37 -12.37
CA MET A 140 6.88 -6.42 -11.23
C MET A 140 5.56 -5.76 -11.61
N ASP A 141 4.45 -6.36 -11.23
CA ASP A 141 3.14 -5.72 -11.41
C ASP A 141 2.87 -4.77 -10.25
N LEU A 142 3.16 -3.49 -10.47
CA LEU A 142 2.93 -2.42 -9.49
C LEU A 142 1.56 -1.74 -9.68
N GLY A 143 0.83 -2.08 -10.74
CA GLY A 143 -0.34 -1.33 -11.18
C GLY A 143 0.02 0.01 -11.87
N PHE A 144 -0.95 0.55 -12.62
CA PHE A 144 -0.77 1.77 -13.42
C PHE A 144 -0.49 3.01 -12.55
N ALA A 145 -1.27 3.22 -11.49
CA ALA A 145 -1.13 4.38 -10.61
C ALA A 145 0.27 4.45 -9.97
N THR A 146 0.79 3.33 -9.49
CA THR A 146 2.14 3.25 -8.92
C THR A 146 3.22 3.55 -9.94
N ARG A 147 3.11 3.02 -11.16
CA ARG A 147 4.10 3.29 -12.22
C ARG A 147 4.14 4.76 -12.62
N ASN A 148 3.00 5.45 -12.62
CA ASN A 148 2.94 6.88 -12.90
C ASN A 148 3.49 7.75 -11.76
N ALA A 149 3.58 7.19 -10.56
CA ALA A 149 4.07 7.86 -9.36
C ALA A 149 5.57 7.59 -9.09
N LEU A 150 6.23 6.80 -9.94
CA LEU A 150 7.67 6.49 -9.91
C LEU A 150 8.50 7.52 -10.69
#